data_AF-A0A2L2X4B8-F1
#
_entry.id   AF-A0A2L2X4B8-F1
#
_cell.length_a   1.000
_cell.length_b   1.000
_cell.length_c   1.000
_cell.angle_alpha   90.00
_cell.angle_beta   90.00
_cell.angle_gamma   90.00
#
_symmetry.space_group_name_H-M   'P 1'
#
loop_
_entity.id
_entity.type
_entity.pdbx_description
1 polymer ?
#
loop_
_entity_poly.entity_id
_entity_poly.type
_entity_poly.pdbx_seq_one_letter_code
_entity_poly.pdbx_strand_id
1 'polypeptide(L)'
;MDILRTKKRAFTLAEVLITLAVVGIVAASTIPAVVTKLTRQEYVTKLQKAHNTLSNAFRAAELEYGPAEFWSNADGKFVEKHFLSQLDILTSCGLSASNGLCFGAVRNLNDNTDFIPIMMGPFLRQSSPTTGNAYRFITTDGIAYAYDNGANAASNTMQSLRTNAHIVWVDVNGPKPPNVLGRDVFAFFIRAETSETSAHPMRGVFALGAVNINGNYISDSSVRDTNATYGCTRNSSASAGLYCAGKVLSEGGMNY
;
A
#
# COMPACT_ATOMS: atom_id res chain seq x y z
N MET A 1 40.56 -64.78 -24.96
CA MET A 1 40.14 -63.91 -23.83
C MET A 1 39.32 -62.78 -24.43
N ASP A 2 38.01 -62.96 -24.53
CA ASP A 2 37.11 -61.94 -25.08
C ASP A 2 36.89 -60.85 -24.03
N ILE A 3 37.39 -59.66 -24.33
CA ILE A 3 37.16 -58.45 -23.53
C ILE A 3 35.75 -57.99 -23.85
N LEU A 4 34.79 -58.28 -22.98
CA LEU A 4 33.43 -57.75 -23.05
C LEU A 4 33.48 -56.21 -22.92
N ARG A 5 33.47 -55.52 -24.06
CA ARG A 5 33.42 -54.06 -24.16
C ARG A 5 32.05 -53.58 -23.69
N THR A 6 31.92 -53.23 -22.42
CA THR A 6 30.73 -52.55 -21.90
C THR A 6 30.59 -51.18 -22.58
N LYS A 7 29.59 -51.04 -23.46
CA LYS A 7 29.23 -49.76 -24.09
C LYS A 7 28.79 -48.78 -22.98
N LYS A 8 29.65 -47.83 -22.63
CA LYS A 8 29.24 -46.67 -21.84
C LYS A 8 28.32 -45.83 -22.72
N ARG A 9 27.03 -45.72 -22.35
CA ARG A 9 26.10 -44.81 -23.02
C ARG A 9 26.51 -43.39 -22.67
N ALA A 10 26.80 -42.58 -23.68
CA ALA A 10 27.10 -41.16 -23.56
C ALA A 10 26.14 -40.40 -24.48
N PHE A 11 25.70 -39.22 -24.06
CA PHE A 11 24.90 -38.35 -24.90
C PHE A 11 25.74 -37.82 -26.06
N THR A 12 25.16 -37.80 -27.24
CA THR A 12 25.76 -37.16 -28.42
C THR A 12 25.70 -35.64 -28.25
N LEU A 13 26.63 -34.93 -28.91
CA LEU A 13 26.62 -33.46 -28.95
C LEU A 13 25.26 -32.92 -29.44
N ALA A 14 24.68 -33.58 -30.45
CA ALA A 14 23.38 -33.20 -31.02
C ALA A 14 22.24 -33.36 -30.01
N GLU A 15 22.20 -34.45 -29.23
CA GLU A 15 21.20 -34.64 -28.17
C GLU A 15 21.30 -33.55 -27.09
N VAL A 16 22.52 -33.18 -26.69
CA VAL A 16 22.72 -32.11 -25.70
C VAL A 16 22.30 -30.75 -26.28
N LEU A 17 22.59 -30.45 -27.54
CA LEU A 17 22.20 -29.18 -28.17
C LEU A 17 20.69 -29.05 -28.33
N ILE A 18 20.00 -30.11 -28.75
CA ILE A 18 18.54 -30.10 -28.89
C ILE A 18 17.87 -29.95 -27.52
N THR A 19 18.36 -30.65 -26.49
CA THR A 19 17.80 -30.54 -25.14
C THR A 19 18.00 -29.14 -24.55
N LEU A 20 19.18 -28.54 -24.69
CA LEU A 20 19.43 -27.16 -24.27
C LEU A 20 18.56 -26.15 -25.05
N ALA A 21 18.37 -26.34 -26.35
CA ALA A 21 17.50 -25.49 -27.15
C ALA A 21 16.03 -25.57 -26.68
N VAL A 22 15.52 -26.78 -26.45
CA VAL A 22 14.15 -27.00 -25.96
C VAL A 22 13.95 -26.40 -24.57
N VAL A 23 14.86 -26.68 -23.62
CA VAL A 23 14.80 -26.11 -22.27
C VAL A 23 14.88 -24.58 -22.32
N GLY A 24 15.72 -24.01 -23.20
CA GLY A 24 15.80 -22.56 -23.40
C GLY A 24 14.48 -21.92 -23.85
N ILE A 25 13.80 -22.52 -24.83
CA ILE A 25 12.50 -22.03 -25.34
C ILE A 25 11.42 -22.10 -24.25
N VAL A 26 11.35 -23.23 -23.53
CA VAL A 26 10.35 -23.43 -22.48
C VAL A 26 10.61 -22.50 -21.30
N ALA A 27 11.87 -22.37 -20.86
CA ALA A 27 12.25 -21.46 -19.78
C ALA A 27 11.94 -20.00 -20.13
N ALA A 28 12.23 -19.56 -21.36
CA ALA A 28 11.97 -18.19 -21.80
C ALA A 28 10.48 -17.80 -21.75
N SER A 29 9.57 -18.75 -22.02
CA SER A 29 8.12 -18.50 -21.97
C SER A 29 7.52 -18.64 -20.57
N THR A 30 8.11 -19.46 -19.70
CA THR A 30 7.54 -19.77 -18.37
C THR A 30 8.10 -18.89 -17.25
N ILE A 31 9.38 -18.49 -17.29
CA ILE A 31 10.01 -17.68 -16.24
C ILE A 31 9.27 -16.35 -16.00
N PRO A 32 8.93 -15.54 -17.03
CA PRO A 32 8.24 -14.26 -16.80
C PRO A 32 6.87 -14.43 -16.12
N ALA A 33 6.13 -15.48 -16.50
CA ALA A 33 4.82 -15.76 -15.93
C ALA A 33 4.92 -16.17 -14.45
N VAL A 34 5.90 -17.01 -14.11
CA VAL A 34 6.15 -17.44 -12.72
C VAL A 34 6.62 -16.26 -11.87
N VAL A 35 7.58 -15.48 -12.35
CA VAL A 35 8.09 -14.29 -11.62
C VAL A 35 6.96 -13.30 -11.35
N THR A 36 6.13 -13.00 -12.35
CA THR A 36 4.98 -12.09 -12.18
C THR A 36 4.00 -12.58 -11.12
N LYS A 37 3.71 -13.89 -11.11
CA LYS A 37 2.82 -14.50 -10.11
C LYS A 37 3.41 -14.41 -8.71
N LEU A 38 4.69 -14.74 -8.56
CA LEU A 38 5.40 -14.68 -7.27
C LEU A 38 5.45 -13.25 -6.74
N THR A 39 5.79 -12.26 -7.56
CA THR A 39 5.81 -10.84 -7.17
C THR A 39 4.43 -10.37 -6.70
N ARG A 40 3.35 -10.73 -7.41
CA ARG A 40 1.98 -10.40 -6.97
C ARG A 40 1.65 -11.03 -5.62
N GLN A 41 2.00 -12.30 -5.42
CA GLN A 41 1.78 -12.98 -4.14
C GLN A 41 2.59 -12.37 -2.99
N GLU A 42 3.84 -11.97 -3.25
CA GLU A 42 4.68 -11.25 -2.31
C GLU A 42 4.01 -9.93 -1.90
N TYR A 43 3.54 -9.14 -2.86
CA TYR A 43 2.91 -7.85 -2.60
C TYR A 43 1.61 -7.98 -1.81
N VAL A 44 0.78 -8.99 -2.10
CA VAL A 44 -0.43 -9.30 -1.31
C VAL A 44 -0.06 -9.61 0.14
N THR A 45 0.95 -10.47 0.33
CA THR A 45 1.40 -10.87 1.67
C THR A 45 1.94 -9.68 2.47
N LYS A 46 2.73 -8.83 1.81
CA LYS A 46 3.25 -7.60 2.42
C LYS A 46 2.16 -6.58 2.73
N LEU A 47 1.14 -6.46 1.88
CA LEU A 47 -0.01 -5.59 2.14
C LEU A 47 -0.80 -6.07 3.37
N GLN A 48 -1.05 -7.38 3.47
CA GLN A 48 -1.68 -7.98 4.66
C GLN A 48 -0.85 -7.72 5.91
N LYS A 49 0.47 -7.87 5.81
CA LYS A 49 1.39 -7.56 6.90
C LYS A 49 1.30 -6.08 7.29
N ALA A 50 1.36 -5.15 6.34
CA ALA A 50 1.24 -3.72 6.60
C ALA A 50 -0.08 -3.36 7.29
N HIS A 51 -1.20 -3.93 6.85
CA HIS A 51 -2.50 -3.74 7.50
C HIS A 51 -2.49 -4.22 8.95
N ASN A 52 -1.89 -5.39 9.21
CA ASN A 52 -1.77 -5.93 10.56
C ASN A 52 -0.83 -5.08 11.43
N THR A 53 0.32 -4.64 10.90
CA THR A 53 1.25 -3.74 11.58
C THR A 53 0.56 -2.44 11.97
N LEU A 54 -0.16 -1.80 11.04
CA LEU A 54 -0.90 -0.57 11.32
C LEU A 54 -2.01 -0.79 12.36
N SER A 55 -2.76 -1.89 12.25
CA SER A 55 -3.83 -2.23 13.19
C SER A 55 -3.30 -2.52 14.60
N ASN A 56 -2.17 -3.20 14.70
CA ASN A 56 -1.52 -3.49 15.97
C ASN A 56 -0.90 -2.24 16.58
N ALA A 57 -0.22 -1.41 15.79
CA ALA A 57 0.32 -0.12 16.23
C ALA A 57 -0.80 0.80 16.74
N PHE A 58 -1.94 0.85 16.05
CA PHE A 58 -3.11 1.61 16.49
C PHE A 58 -3.60 1.14 17.87
N ARG A 59 -3.78 -0.18 18.07
CA ARG A 59 -4.22 -0.73 19.36
C ARG A 59 -3.21 -0.52 20.49
N ALA A 60 -1.92 -0.65 20.18
CA ALA A 60 -0.85 -0.41 21.16
C ALA A 60 -0.78 1.06 21.59
N ALA A 61 -0.92 1.98 20.63
CA ALA A 61 -1.01 3.40 20.89
C ALA A 61 -2.22 3.75 21.78
N GLU A 62 -3.36 3.08 21.60
CA GLU A 62 -4.54 3.28 22.46
C GLU A 62 -4.37 2.77 23.89
N LEU A 63 -3.56 1.72 24.06
CA LEU A 63 -3.21 1.22 25.38
C LEU A 63 -2.27 2.20 26.12
N GLU A 64 -1.35 2.84 25.40
CA GLU A 64 -0.34 3.73 25.97
C GLU A 64 -0.87 5.16 26.21
N TYR A 65 -1.56 5.72 25.22
CA TYR A 65 -1.99 7.13 25.21
C TYR A 65 -3.49 7.31 25.52
N GLY A 66 -4.21 6.22 25.77
CA GLY A 66 -5.65 6.23 26.00
C GLY A 66 -6.46 6.31 24.70
N PRO A 67 -7.80 6.50 24.81
CA PRO A 67 -8.70 6.46 23.66
C PRO A 67 -8.32 7.45 22.57
N ALA A 68 -8.23 6.97 21.32
CA ALA A 68 -7.76 7.80 20.22
C ALA A 68 -8.66 8.99 19.88
N GLU A 69 -9.89 9.00 20.38
CA GLU A 69 -10.83 10.12 20.26
C GLU A 69 -10.29 11.43 20.86
N PHE A 70 -9.39 11.33 21.84
CA PHE A 70 -8.79 12.46 22.53
C PHE A 70 -7.40 12.84 22.02
N TRP A 71 -6.89 12.16 20.99
CA TRP A 71 -5.56 12.46 20.46
C TRP A 71 -5.58 13.76 19.65
N SER A 72 -4.82 14.75 20.12
CA SER A 72 -4.69 16.04 19.44
C SER A 72 -3.60 16.00 18.38
N ASN A 73 -3.90 16.55 17.19
CA ASN A 73 -2.91 16.84 16.16
C ASN A 73 -2.62 18.35 16.00
N ALA A 74 -2.81 19.14 17.06
CA ALA A 74 -2.58 20.59 17.00
C ALA A 74 -1.14 20.96 16.58
N ASP A 75 -0.16 20.12 16.92
CA ASP A 75 1.27 20.38 16.66
C ASP A 75 1.77 19.76 15.34
N GLY A 76 0.91 19.12 14.55
CA GLY A 76 1.30 18.42 13.31
C GLY A 76 2.26 17.24 13.52
N LYS A 77 2.29 16.69 14.75
CA LYS A 77 3.18 15.61 15.21
C LYS A 77 2.43 14.35 15.61
N PHE A 78 1.23 14.13 15.08
CA PHE A 78 0.38 13.00 15.47
C PHE A 78 1.10 11.65 15.39
N VAL A 79 1.83 11.42 14.30
CA VAL A 79 2.55 10.16 14.06
C VAL A 79 3.71 9.98 15.02
N GLU A 80 4.50 11.05 15.19
CA GLU A 80 5.66 11.08 16.07
C GLU A 80 5.27 10.74 17.50
N LYS A 81 4.13 11.28 17.95
CA LYS A 81 3.65 11.10 19.32
C LYS A 81 2.99 9.76 19.57
N HIS A 82 2.20 9.22 18.62
CA HIS A 82 1.33 8.08 18.91
C HIS A 82 1.75 6.78 18.20
N PHE A 83 2.48 6.84 17.08
CA PHE A 83 2.72 5.65 16.24
C PHE A 83 4.20 5.24 16.15
N LEU A 84 5.15 6.17 16.22
CA LEU A 84 6.56 5.82 15.97
C LEU A 84 7.14 4.87 17.03
N SER A 85 6.72 4.95 18.29
CA SER A 85 7.20 4.06 19.36
C SER A 85 6.80 2.60 19.14
N GLN A 86 5.74 2.37 18.37
CA GLN A 86 5.13 1.05 18.15
C GLN A 86 5.55 0.40 16.82
N LEU A 87 6.47 1.03 16.08
CA LEU A 87 6.87 0.60 14.75
C LEU A 87 8.39 0.33 14.68
N ASP A 88 8.75 -0.79 14.06
CA ASP A 88 10.15 -1.15 13.82
C ASP A 88 10.71 -0.37 12.62
N ILE A 89 11.12 0.87 12.86
CA ILE A 89 11.62 1.80 11.84
C ILE A 89 13.08 1.52 11.52
N LEU A 90 13.37 1.25 10.25
CA LEU A 90 14.73 1.13 9.71
C LEU A 90 15.30 2.49 9.32
N THR A 91 14.51 3.30 8.61
CA THR A 91 14.91 4.62 8.12
C THR A 91 13.77 5.59 8.29
N SER A 92 14.00 6.73 8.95
CA SER A 92 13.07 7.85 8.98
C SER A 92 13.51 8.93 8.00
N CYS A 93 12.60 9.37 7.13
CA CYS A 93 12.82 10.52 6.25
C CYS A 93 12.12 11.79 6.75
N GLY A 94 11.38 11.70 7.86
CA GLY A 94 10.65 12.83 8.42
C GLY A 94 9.63 13.43 7.44
N LEU A 95 9.42 14.74 7.55
CA LEU A 95 8.50 15.53 6.71
C LEU A 95 9.16 16.02 5.40
N SER A 96 10.49 16.06 5.35
CA SER A 96 11.22 16.57 4.19
C SER A 96 10.98 15.68 2.97
N ALA A 97 10.51 16.27 1.88
CA ALA A 97 10.30 15.61 0.58
C ALA A 97 11.62 15.28 -0.14
N SER A 98 12.69 14.96 0.60
CA SER A 98 14.04 14.82 0.06
C SER A 98 14.14 13.59 -0.86
N ASN A 99 14.17 13.85 -2.16
CA ASN A 99 14.65 12.99 -3.25
C ASN A 99 14.01 11.59 -3.37
N GLY A 100 12.81 11.39 -2.83
CA GLY A 100 12.13 10.10 -2.89
C GLY A 100 12.79 8.99 -2.06
N LEU A 101 13.60 9.34 -1.06
CA LEU A 101 14.40 8.39 -0.28
C LEU A 101 13.54 7.33 0.45
N CYS A 102 12.42 7.73 1.04
CA CYS A 102 11.48 6.79 1.68
C CYS A 102 10.25 6.48 0.84
N PHE A 103 9.92 7.31 -0.16
CA PHE A 103 8.72 7.13 -0.96
C PHE A 103 8.92 7.81 -2.31
N GLY A 104 8.86 7.03 -3.40
CA GLY A 104 9.05 7.57 -4.74
C GLY A 104 7.81 8.26 -5.31
N ALA A 105 7.95 8.84 -6.50
CA ALA A 105 6.80 9.38 -7.24
C ALA A 105 5.79 8.27 -7.55
N VAL A 106 4.51 8.53 -7.29
CA VAL A 106 3.42 7.55 -7.44
C VAL A 106 2.64 7.82 -8.72
N ARG A 107 2.33 6.75 -9.46
CA ARG A 107 1.48 6.78 -10.65
C ARG A 107 0.14 6.10 -10.39
N ASN A 108 -0.89 6.48 -11.12
CA ASN A 108 -2.19 5.82 -11.06
C ASN A 108 -2.18 4.45 -11.73
N LEU A 109 -3.12 3.57 -11.36
CA LEU A 109 -3.26 2.22 -11.91
C LEU A 109 -3.48 2.18 -13.43
N ASN A 110 -4.07 3.24 -13.98
CA ASN A 110 -4.31 3.38 -15.42
C ASN A 110 -3.06 3.79 -16.22
N ASP A 111 -1.89 3.91 -15.57
CA ASP A 111 -0.57 4.20 -16.16
C ASP A 111 -0.49 5.52 -16.95
N ASN A 112 -1.51 6.38 -16.91
CA ASN A 112 -1.63 7.56 -17.79
C ASN A 112 -1.34 8.91 -17.11
N THR A 113 -1.29 8.97 -15.78
CA THR A 113 -1.05 10.22 -15.04
C THR A 113 -0.30 9.96 -13.74
N ASP A 114 0.48 10.97 -13.31
CA ASP A 114 0.97 11.06 -11.94
C ASP A 114 -0.20 11.13 -10.98
N PHE A 115 -0.03 10.55 -9.79
CA PHE A 115 -1.07 10.56 -8.77
C PHE A 115 -1.46 11.99 -8.41
N ILE A 116 -2.75 12.30 -8.58
CA ILE A 116 -3.31 13.58 -8.15
C ILE A 116 -3.68 13.45 -6.67
N PRO A 117 -3.20 14.35 -5.80
CA PRO A 117 -3.54 14.31 -4.39
C PRO A 117 -5.07 14.35 -4.18
N ILE A 118 -5.56 13.52 -3.26
CA ILE A 118 -7.00 13.38 -3.03
C ILE A 118 -7.49 14.39 -1.98
N MET A 119 -8.65 14.99 -2.27
CA MET A 119 -9.36 15.89 -1.35
C MET A 119 -10.31 15.07 -0.49
N MET A 120 -10.08 15.06 0.83
CA MET A 120 -10.96 14.37 1.77
C MET A 120 -12.24 15.20 1.97
N GLY A 121 -13.38 14.68 1.53
CA GLY A 121 -14.68 15.37 1.49
C GLY A 121 -15.13 16.04 2.80
N PRO A 122 -14.98 15.42 3.99
CA PRO A 122 -15.37 16.07 5.25
C PRO A 122 -14.33 17.04 5.81
N PHE A 123 -13.10 17.07 5.26
CA PHE A 123 -11.97 17.77 5.88
C PHE A 123 -11.32 18.84 4.98
N LEU A 124 -11.67 18.86 3.68
CA LEU A 124 -11.08 19.73 2.65
C LEU A 124 -9.54 19.68 2.63
N ARG A 125 -8.97 18.48 2.85
CA ARG A 125 -7.52 18.28 2.96
C ARG A 125 -6.98 17.51 1.78
N GLN A 126 -5.83 17.96 1.32
CA GLN A 126 -5.09 17.32 0.24
C GLN A 126 -4.09 16.32 0.82
N SER A 127 -4.27 15.02 0.57
CA SER A 127 -3.33 13.99 0.99
C SER A 127 -2.55 13.42 -0.20
N SER A 128 -1.24 13.29 -0.03
CA SER A 128 -0.34 12.67 -1.00
C SER A 128 0.87 12.07 -0.29
N PRO A 129 1.39 10.92 -0.76
CA PRO A 129 2.58 10.31 -0.16
C PRO A 129 3.85 11.14 -0.37
N THR A 130 3.86 12.09 -1.31
CA THR A 130 5.08 12.82 -1.74
C THR A 130 5.11 14.31 -1.40
N THR A 131 4.08 14.86 -0.74
CA THR A 131 4.04 16.29 -0.34
C THR A 131 4.71 16.56 1.02
N GLY A 132 5.14 17.80 1.29
CA GLY A 132 5.85 18.16 2.53
C GLY A 132 5.11 17.94 3.85
N ASN A 133 3.83 17.55 3.82
CA ASN A 133 3.01 17.30 4.99
C ASN A 133 2.92 15.82 5.39
N ALA A 134 3.49 14.91 4.60
CA ALA A 134 3.51 13.48 4.94
C ALA A 134 4.80 13.09 5.66
N TYR A 135 4.67 12.49 6.85
CA TYR A 135 5.79 11.90 7.57
C TYR A 135 6.11 10.53 6.99
N ARG A 136 7.36 10.32 6.57
CA ARG A 136 7.77 9.11 5.85
C ARG A 136 8.80 8.31 6.61
N PHE A 137 8.64 6.99 6.56
CA PHE A 137 9.60 6.05 7.10
C PHE A 137 9.53 4.72 6.36
N ILE A 138 10.61 3.94 6.48
CA ILE A 138 10.71 2.56 6.01
C ILE A 138 10.88 1.67 7.23
N THR A 139 10.12 0.59 7.31
CA THR A 139 10.25 -0.44 8.35
C THR A 139 11.30 -1.48 8.00
N THR A 140 11.73 -2.27 8.98
CA THR A 140 12.77 -3.31 8.82
C THR A 140 12.46 -4.38 7.77
N ASP A 141 11.19 -4.56 7.41
CA ASP A 141 10.73 -5.45 6.34
C ASP A 141 10.70 -4.81 4.94
N GLY A 142 11.18 -3.57 4.83
CA GLY A 142 11.32 -2.85 3.57
C GLY A 142 10.03 -2.21 3.06
N ILE A 143 8.96 -2.19 3.87
CA ILE A 143 7.71 -1.50 3.55
C ILE A 143 7.88 -0.01 3.86
N ALA A 144 7.51 0.84 2.92
CA ALA A 144 7.50 2.28 3.11
C ALA A 144 6.12 2.77 3.52
N TYR A 145 6.07 3.71 4.45
CA TYR A 145 4.86 4.35 4.92
C TYR A 145 4.99 5.86 4.76
N ALA A 146 3.92 6.50 4.29
CA ALA A 146 3.78 7.95 4.31
C ALA A 146 2.47 8.31 5.00
N TYR A 147 2.57 8.92 6.16
CA TYR A 147 1.45 9.29 6.99
C TYR A 147 1.16 10.78 6.83
N ASP A 148 -0.07 11.14 6.47
CA ASP A 148 -0.46 12.55 6.40
C ASP A 148 -0.50 13.17 7.80
N ASN A 149 0.51 13.97 8.12
CA ASN A 149 0.72 14.56 9.45
C ASN A 149 -0.29 15.67 9.75
N GLY A 150 -1.20 15.97 8.81
CA GLY A 150 -2.38 16.73 9.11
C GLY A 150 -2.10 18.13 9.63
N ALA A 151 -1.09 18.81 9.11
CA ALA A 151 -0.96 20.26 9.23
C ALA A 151 -1.76 20.93 8.11
N ASN A 152 -2.86 21.62 8.45
CA ASN A 152 -3.45 22.60 7.53
C ASN A 152 -2.64 23.89 7.65
N ALA A 153 -2.13 24.40 6.53
CA ALA A 153 -1.53 25.73 6.48
C ALA A 153 -2.58 26.88 6.51
N ALA A 154 -3.89 26.61 6.59
CA ALA A 154 -4.89 27.64 6.30
C ALA A 154 -6.33 27.48 6.88
N SER A 155 -6.59 26.73 7.96
CA SER A 155 -7.96 26.76 8.54
C SER A 155 -8.00 26.83 10.06
N ASN A 156 -8.29 28.04 10.54
CA ASN A 156 -8.47 28.48 11.92
C ASN A 156 -9.84 28.06 12.48
N THR A 157 -10.56 27.17 11.78
CA THR A 157 -11.88 26.70 12.18
C THR A 157 -11.71 25.47 13.06
N MET A 158 -12.24 25.52 14.30
CA MET A 158 -12.30 24.41 15.29
C MET A 158 -12.75 23.04 14.75
N GLN A 159 -13.23 22.97 13.51
CA GLN A 159 -13.66 21.77 12.81
C GLN A 159 -12.50 20.93 12.25
N SER A 160 -11.29 21.48 12.11
CA SER A 160 -10.07 20.77 11.70
C SER A 160 -9.30 20.11 12.86
N LEU A 161 -9.73 20.33 14.11
CA LEU A 161 -9.11 19.79 15.33
C LEU A 161 -9.80 18.53 15.88
N ARG A 162 -10.98 18.16 15.38
CA ARG A 162 -11.76 16.99 15.87
C ARG A 162 -11.79 15.81 14.92
N THR A 163 -11.23 15.96 13.73
CA THR A 163 -11.37 14.95 12.71
C THR A 163 -10.19 14.01 12.81
N ASN A 164 -10.33 13.02 13.69
CA ASN A 164 -9.31 12.01 13.97
C ASN A 164 -9.22 10.97 12.84
N ALA A 165 -9.18 11.45 11.60
CA ALA A 165 -9.16 10.62 10.40
C ALA A 165 -7.96 11.00 9.54
N HIS A 166 -7.06 10.04 9.33
CA HIS A 166 -5.79 10.22 8.63
C HIS A 166 -5.62 9.17 7.55
N ILE A 167 -5.00 9.57 6.44
CA ILE A 167 -4.62 8.65 5.38
C ILE A 167 -3.16 8.22 5.58
N VAL A 168 -2.96 6.92 5.49
CA VAL A 168 -1.63 6.30 5.47
C VAL A 168 -1.44 5.64 4.12
N TRP A 169 -0.43 6.11 3.41
CA TRP A 169 0.05 5.49 2.20
C TRP A 169 1.07 4.42 2.56
N VAL A 170 0.95 3.27 1.92
CA VAL A 170 1.79 2.10 2.14
C VAL A 170 2.35 1.67 0.81
N ASP A 171 3.66 1.55 0.72
CA ASP A 171 4.35 1.02 -0.44
C ASP A 171 5.06 -0.27 -0.04
N VAL A 172 4.62 -1.39 -0.61
CA VAL A 172 5.01 -2.74 -0.20
C VAL A 172 6.37 -3.18 -0.77
N ASN A 173 6.89 -2.52 -1.80
CA ASN A 173 8.25 -2.74 -2.31
C ASN A 173 9.22 -1.63 -1.91
N GLY A 174 8.75 -0.65 -1.12
CA GLY A 174 9.53 0.51 -0.72
C GLY A 174 9.72 1.46 -1.89
N PRO A 175 10.66 2.43 -1.83
CA PRO A 175 10.81 3.47 -2.87
C PRO A 175 11.23 2.95 -4.26
N LYS A 176 11.37 1.63 -4.43
CA LYS A 176 11.84 0.98 -5.65
C LYS A 176 10.71 0.94 -6.68
N PRO A 177 10.96 1.29 -7.96
CA PRO A 177 9.94 1.14 -8.97
C PRO A 177 9.54 -0.34 -9.17
N PRO A 178 8.31 -0.62 -9.62
CA PRO A 178 7.24 0.35 -9.86
C PRO A 178 6.68 0.97 -8.57
N ASN A 179 6.14 2.18 -8.67
CA ASN A 179 5.38 2.88 -7.62
C ASN A 179 4.01 3.26 -8.22
N VAL A 180 3.12 2.28 -8.33
CA VAL A 180 1.81 2.35 -8.97
C VAL A 180 0.73 2.08 -7.93
N LEU A 181 -0.20 3.02 -7.81
CA LEU A 181 -1.36 2.92 -6.95
C LEU A 181 -2.18 1.67 -7.29
N GLY A 182 -2.50 0.89 -6.27
CA GLY A 182 -3.16 -0.39 -6.40
C GLY A 182 -2.27 -1.49 -6.98
N ARG A 183 -0.96 -1.35 -7.14
CA ARG A 183 -0.06 -2.48 -7.48
C ARG A 183 0.89 -2.75 -6.33
N ASP A 184 1.60 -1.73 -5.92
CA ASP A 184 2.59 -1.75 -4.86
C ASP A 184 2.36 -0.62 -3.84
N VAL A 185 1.78 0.50 -4.29
CA VAL A 185 1.30 1.57 -3.43
C VAL A 185 -0.19 1.38 -3.10
N PHE A 186 -0.54 1.47 -1.82
CA PHE A 186 -1.89 1.29 -1.29
C PHE A 186 -2.22 2.38 -0.26
N ALA A 187 -3.50 2.59 -0.01
CA ALA A 187 -3.98 3.62 0.90
C ALA A 187 -4.88 3.02 1.99
N PHE A 188 -4.63 3.44 3.22
CA PHE A 188 -5.40 3.10 4.40
C PHE A 188 -5.94 4.36 5.05
N PHE A 189 -7.07 4.21 5.73
CA PHE A 189 -7.78 5.21 6.48
C PHE A 189 -7.70 4.83 7.95
N ILE A 190 -7.08 5.67 8.78
CA ILE A 190 -7.05 5.51 10.23
C ILE A 190 -8.09 6.44 10.80
N ARG A 191 -9.05 5.90 11.56
CA ARG A 191 -10.08 6.69 12.22
C ARG A 191 -10.06 6.44 13.71
N ALA A 192 -10.13 7.52 14.46
CA ALA A 192 -10.04 7.53 15.90
C ALA A 192 -11.27 8.17 16.57
N GLU A 193 -12.24 8.67 15.79
CA GLU A 193 -13.49 9.24 16.29
C GLU A 193 -14.68 8.28 16.15
N THR A 194 -15.42 8.10 17.23
CA THR A 194 -16.78 7.54 17.26
C THR A 194 -17.77 8.69 17.35
N SER A 195 -18.41 9.08 16.25
CA SER A 195 -19.65 9.86 16.39
C SER A 195 -20.70 8.89 16.93
N GLU A 196 -21.19 9.13 18.15
CA GLU A 196 -22.28 8.35 18.78
C GLU A 196 -23.58 8.33 17.94
N THR A 197 -23.68 9.24 16.97
CA THR A 197 -24.80 9.36 16.03
C THR A 197 -24.67 8.52 14.76
N SER A 198 -23.51 7.89 14.52
CA SER A 198 -23.30 7.04 13.36
C SER A 198 -23.74 5.60 13.64
N ALA A 199 -24.61 5.03 12.80
CA ALA A 199 -25.05 3.63 12.90
C ALA A 199 -23.88 2.61 12.87
N HIS A 200 -22.69 3.05 12.46
CA HIS A 200 -21.45 2.27 12.51
C HIS A 200 -20.28 3.14 13.02
N PRO A 201 -19.95 3.13 14.32
CA PRO A 201 -18.73 3.76 14.81
C PRO A 201 -17.51 3.07 14.19
N MET A 202 -16.68 3.84 13.48
CA MET A 202 -15.47 3.35 12.85
C MET A 202 -14.25 3.80 13.64
N ARG A 203 -13.61 2.86 14.33
CA ARG A 203 -12.35 3.07 15.05
C ARG A 203 -11.33 2.02 14.61
N GLY A 204 -10.13 2.46 14.27
CA GLY A 204 -9.06 1.59 13.78
C GLY A 204 -8.60 1.93 12.36
N VAL A 205 -8.01 0.93 11.72
CA VAL A 205 -7.38 1.02 10.40
C VAL A 205 -8.26 0.32 9.37
N PHE A 206 -8.58 1.01 8.29
CA PHE A 206 -9.46 0.53 7.24
C PHE A 206 -8.79 0.71 5.88
N ALA A 207 -8.79 -0.34 5.05
CA ALA A 207 -8.29 -0.20 3.69
C ALA A 207 -9.23 0.64 2.83
N LEU A 208 -8.70 1.58 2.05
CA LEU A 208 -9.52 2.27 1.05
C LEU A 208 -10.04 1.25 0.03
N GLY A 209 -11.33 1.35 -0.28
CA GLY A 209 -12.07 0.34 -1.04
C GLY A 209 -12.90 -0.62 -0.18
N ALA A 210 -12.57 -0.80 1.10
CA ALA A 210 -13.54 -1.27 2.11
C ALA A 210 -14.33 -0.08 2.67
N VAL A 211 -13.68 1.08 2.75
CA VAL A 211 -14.30 2.38 3.01
C VAL A 211 -13.99 3.34 1.87
N ASN A 212 -14.90 4.29 1.63
CA ASN A 212 -14.67 5.35 0.65
C ASN A 212 -13.83 6.48 1.24
N ILE A 213 -13.45 7.46 0.41
CA ILE A 213 -12.65 8.63 0.84
C ILE A 213 -13.30 9.53 1.90
N ASN A 214 -14.61 9.36 2.14
CA ASN A 214 -15.35 10.06 3.19
C ASN A 214 -15.41 9.25 4.49
N GLY A 215 -14.79 8.06 4.53
CA GLY A 215 -14.80 7.18 5.69
C GLY A 215 -16.12 6.45 5.91
N ASN A 216 -16.90 6.19 4.85
CA ASN A 216 -18.11 5.36 4.91
C ASN A 216 -17.83 3.97 4.35
N TYR A 217 -18.44 2.93 4.94
CA TYR A 217 -18.34 1.56 4.39
C TYR A 217 -18.85 1.51 2.96
N ILE A 218 -18.12 0.80 2.11
CA ILE A 218 -18.57 0.44 0.77
C ILE A 218 -19.29 -0.90 0.89
N SER A 219 -20.62 -0.88 0.84
CA SER A 219 -21.46 -2.09 0.93
C SER A 219 -21.56 -2.85 -0.40
N ASP A 220 -21.34 -2.16 -1.52
CA ASP A 220 -21.37 -2.73 -2.86
C ASP A 220 -19.95 -2.75 -3.46
N SER A 221 -19.41 -3.95 -3.69
CA SER A 221 -18.08 -4.13 -4.28
C SER A 221 -17.97 -3.55 -5.69
N SER A 222 -19.09 -3.36 -6.40
CA SER A 222 -19.08 -2.68 -7.70
C SER A 222 -18.54 -1.25 -7.59
N VAL A 223 -18.81 -0.54 -6.48
CA VAL A 223 -18.28 0.81 -6.23
C VAL A 223 -16.77 0.77 -6.06
N ARG A 224 -16.25 -0.21 -5.30
CA ARG A 224 -14.81 -0.41 -5.15
C ARG A 224 -14.14 -0.75 -6.48
N ASP A 225 -14.79 -1.54 -7.32
CA ASP A 225 -14.19 -2.12 -8.53
C ASP A 225 -14.33 -1.23 -9.78
N THR A 226 -15.40 -0.43 -9.87
CA THR A 226 -15.78 0.29 -11.11
C THR A 226 -15.92 1.80 -10.95
N ASN A 227 -15.70 2.36 -9.76
CA ASN A 227 -15.80 3.81 -9.57
C ASN A 227 -14.90 4.57 -10.57
N ALA A 228 -15.50 5.53 -11.29
CA ALA A 228 -14.84 6.25 -12.37
C ALA A 228 -13.60 7.05 -11.96
N THR A 229 -13.41 7.32 -10.66
CA THR A 229 -12.29 8.11 -10.14
C THR A 229 -11.30 7.26 -9.35
N TYR A 230 -11.80 6.42 -8.45
CA TYR A 230 -11.01 5.72 -7.40
C TYR A 230 -10.96 4.20 -7.56
N GLY A 231 -11.75 3.66 -8.49
CA GLY A 231 -11.99 2.23 -8.62
C GLY A 231 -10.70 1.43 -8.78
N CYS A 232 -10.74 0.18 -8.34
CA CYS A 232 -9.67 -0.78 -8.56
C CYS A 232 -9.73 -1.35 -9.99
N THR A 233 -9.56 -0.47 -10.96
CA THR A 233 -9.57 -0.78 -12.40
C THR A 233 -8.75 0.26 -13.16
N ARG A 234 -8.21 -0.14 -14.31
CA ARG A 234 -7.54 0.76 -15.26
C ARG A 234 -8.49 1.74 -15.96
N ASN A 235 -9.81 1.48 -15.90
CA ASN A 235 -10.81 2.35 -16.53
C ASN A 235 -11.13 3.60 -15.71
N SER A 236 -10.70 3.64 -14.44
CA SER A 236 -10.82 4.83 -13.60
C SER A 236 -9.85 5.92 -14.05
N SER A 237 -10.15 7.17 -13.70
CA SER A 237 -9.45 8.37 -14.15
C SER A 237 -8.41 8.87 -13.12
N ALA A 238 -8.77 9.88 -12.31
CA ALA A 238 -7.83 10.74 -11.57
C ALA A 238 -7.01 10.05 -10.46
N SER A 239 -7.54 8.99 -9.85
CA SER A 239 -6.91 8.25 -8.75
C SER A 239 -7.16 6.75 -8.87
N ALA A 240 -7.06 6.24 -10.11
CA ALA A 240 -7.27 4.83 -10.42
C ALA A 240 -6.39 3.94 -9.52
N GLY A 241 -6.99 2.95 -8.87
CA GLY A 241 -6.31 2.04 -7.95
C GLY A 241 -6.41 2.41 -6.48
N LEU A 242 -6.98 3.56 -6.11
CA LEU A 242 -7.09 3.98 -4.71
C LEU A 242 -7.86 2.96 -3.85
N TYR A 243 -8.89 2.34 -4.42
CA TYR A 243 -9.72 1.33 -3.75
C TYR A 243 -9.17 -0.10 -3.86
N CYS A 244 -7.99 -0.30 -4.44
CA CYS A 244 -7.42 -1.63 -4.56
C CYS A 244 -6.98 -2.24 -3.23
N ALA A 245 -6.65 -1.44 -2.21
CA ALA A 245 -6.26 -1.98 -0.90
C ALA A 245 -7.38 -2.87 -0.32
N GLY A 246 -8.62 -2.37 -0.33
CA GLY A 246 -9.79 -3.12 0.12
C GLY A 246 -10.08 -4.34 -0.75
N LYS A 247 -9.86 -4.24 -2.07
CA LYS A 247 -10.07 -5.38 -3.00
C LYS A 247 -9.09 -6.51 -2.70
N VAL A 248 -7.80 -6.18 -2.71
CA VAL A 248 -6.70 -7.13 -2.51
C VAL A 248 -6.80 -7.82 -1.16
N LEU A 249 -7.12 -7.08 -0.10
CA LEU A 249 -7.27 -7.67 1.23
C LEU A 249 -8.52 -8.57 1.34
N SER A 250 -9.62 -8.22 0.68
CA SER A 250 -10.84 -9.04 0.69
C SER A 250 -10.74 -10.32 -0.15
N GLU A 251 -10.05 -10.26 -1.29
CA GLU A 251 -9.95 -11.38 -2.24
C GLU A 251 -8.68 -12.22 -2.03
N GLY A 252 -7.73 -11.73 -1.22
CA GLY A 252 -6.43 -12.37 -1.04
C GLY A 252 -5.58 -12.39 -2.32
N GLY A 253 -5.83 -11.46 -3.25
CA GLY A 253 -5.21 -11.46 -4.58
C GLY A 253 -5.38 -10.16 -5.35
N MET A 254 -4.49 -9.93 -6.32
CA MET A 254 -4.54 -8.77 -7.22
C MET A 254 -5.27 -9.14 -8.53
N ASN A 255 -6.60 -9.13 -8.49
CA ASN A 255 -7.46 -9.56 -9.61
C ASN A 255 -8.07 -8.35 -10.36
N TYR A 256 -7.26 -7.64 -11.14
CA TYR A 256 -7.68 -6.48 -11.95
C TYR A 256 -6.63 -6.09 -12.99
#